data_AF-A0A0A9C225-F1
#
_entry.id   AF-A0A0A9C225-F1
#
_cell.length_a   1.000
_cell.length_b   1.000
_cell.length_c   1.000
_cell.angle_alpha   90.00
_cell.angle_beta   90.00
_cell.angle_gamma   90.00
#
_symmetry.space_group_name_H-M   'P 1'
#
loop_
_entity.id
_entity.type
_entity.pdbx_description
1 polymer ?
#
loop_
_entity_poly.entity_id
_entity_poly.type
_entity_poly.pdbx_seq_one_letter_code
_entity_poly.pdbx_strand_id
1 'polypeptide(L)'
;MASLLLEQQEKLRRHVDEWRFRSRAALSGLGSGSGSPSNSACSAPVRLRVGPTDHAGAGAASLLLTTAAADDNVAVSKFVAVLSHSCIEISRLSDAASKGLYRQLLLFGHNTGGLSEALLEGEPQKMFAHSMPLLLDLYEIVNGLMAVLGNLLRQLDVSCSVRDKNVRPLNSFRSFDLRTVFGLLGEGLSVFLLLDEILRHNGNVRSYLSLFSRMMSKVKSEVDIFGMSVEDVDFLDQVVYNLQKLFDSGFFHRLVQVDSPLCSSINLVKSNHKFMDAFYSFFSERSTEILLRVGSVKELPFDRKTILHLLALLLFFTSATDEAPDKKSMKLLVEMFQLVPVVYIEGGKRIVLSDLMRYYCPPALSLLPPIKEACEAFGIMKNNYLTHLNEVHSRCAYFTLFT
;
A
#
# COMPACT_ATOMS: atom_id res chain seq x y z
N MET A 1 22.76 12.51 -20.23
CA MET A 1 21.89 11.95 -19.16
C MET A 1 20.57 12.70 -18.99
N ALA A 2 20.53 14.04 -19.04
CA ALA A 2 19.28 14.82 -18.88
C ALA A 2 18.23 14.61 -19.99
N SER A 3 18.63 14.38 -21.25
CA SER A 3 17.67 14.12 -22.34
C SER A 3 16.96 12.76 -22.21
N LEU A 4 17.65 11.76 -21.66
CA LEU A 4 17.11 10.41 -21.48
C LEU A 4 15.99 10.41 -20.44
N LEU A 5 16.18 11.12 -19.32
CA LEU A 5 15.19 11.25 -18.24
C LEU A 5 13.93 12.01 -18.68
N LEU A 6 14.10 13.08 -19.46
CA LEU A 6 12.99 13.82 -20.08
C LEU A 6 12.18 12.94 -21.04
N GLU A 7 12.86 12.14 -21.84
CA GLU A 7 12.22 11.20 -22.75
C GLU A 7 11.44 10.13 -21.99
N GLN A 8 11.94 9.68 -20.83
CA GLN A 8 11.25 8.71 -19.98
C GLN A 8 10.00 9.29 -19.32
N GLN A 9 10.08 10.53 -18.83
CA GLN A 9 8.95 11.22 -18.20
C GLN A 9 7.85 11.52 -19.22
N GLU A 10 8.23 11.96 -20.43
CA GLU A 10 7.27 12.22 -21.51
C GLU A 10 6.65 10.91 -22.02
N LYS A 11 7.42 9.82 -22.11
CA LYS A 11 6.88 8.48 -22.40
C LYS A 11 5.88 8.02 -21.34
N LEU A 12 6.20 8.20 -20.05
CA LEU A 12 5.31 7.81 -18.95
C LEU A 12 4.04 8.66 -18.94
N ARG A 13 4.16 9.97 -19.15
CA ARG A 13 3.02 10.89 -19.26
C ARG A 13 2.10 10.48 -20.41
N ARG A 14 2.65 10.25 -21.60
CA ARG A 14 1.87 9.78 -22.77
C ARG A 14 1.20 8.45 -22.51
N HIS A 15 1.89 7.53 -21.85
CA HIS A 15 1.32 6.22 -21.50
C HIS A 15 0.14 6.35 -20.51
N VAL A 16 0.28 7.21 -19.49
CA VAL A 16 -0.79 7.50 -18.53
C VAL A 16 -1.97 8.21 -19.20
N ASP A 17 -1.70 9.17 -20.09
CA ASP A 17 -2.74 9.91 -20.81
C ASP A 17 -3.48 9.02 -21.80
N GLU A 18 -2.76 8.16 -22.53
CA GLU A 18 -3.34 7.16 -23.42
C GLU A 18 -4.15 6.11 -22.65
N TRP A 19 -3.65 5.64 -21.51
CA TRP A 19 -4.41 4.74 -20.63
C TRP A 19 -5.67 5.41 -20.09
N ARG A 20 -5.59 6.66 -19.63
CA ARG A 20 -6.77 7.44 -19.21
C ARG A 20 -7.77 7.64 -20.33
N PHE A 21 -7.30 7.83 -21.56
CA PHE A 21 -8.16 7.96 -22.73
C PHE A 21 -8.86 6.63 -23.04
N ARG A 22 -8.12 5.52 -23.10
CA ARG A 22 -8.66 4.17 -23.33
C ARG A 22 -9.62 3.72 -22.23
N SER A 23 -9.31 3.99 -20.96
CA SER A 23 -10.21 3.67 -19.84
C SER A 23 -11.49 4.50 -19.89
N ARG A 24 -11.41 5.79 -20.26
CA ARG A 24 -12.62 6.62 -20.46
C ARG A 24 -13.45 6.16 -21.65
N ALA A 25 -12.82 5.78 -22.75
CA ALA A 25 -13.49 5.22 -23.92
C ALA A 25 -14.18 3.87 -23.60
N ALA A 26 -13.52 3.02 -22.83
CA ALA A 26 -14.08 1.76 -22.36
C ALA A 26 -15.27 1.98 -21.39
N LEU A 27 -15.15 2.94 -20.47
CA LEU A 27 -16.24 3.33 -19.56
C LEU A 27 -17.42 3.96 -20.30
N SER A 28 -17.19 4.75 -21.35
CA SER A 28 -18.27 5.26 -22.20
C SER A 28 -18.93 4.17 -23.04
N GLY A 29 -18.19 3.14 -23.43
CA GLY A 29 -18.72 1.96 -24.13
C GLY A 29 -19.56 1.03 -23.24
N LEU A 30 -19.35 1.08 -21.92
CA LEU A 30 -20.15 0.35 -20.93
C LEU A 30 -21.48 1.06 -20.59
N GLY A 31 -21.67 2.31 -21.01
CA GLY A 31 -22.85 3.11 -20.71
C GLY A 31 -24.08 2.84 -21.58
N SER A 32 -24.00 1.96 -22.59
CA SER A 32 -25.10 1.74 -23.56
C SER A 32 -25.58 0.29 -23.68
N GLY A 33 -25.30 -0.58 -22.70
CA GLY A 33 -25.73 -1.99 -22.75
C GLY A 33 -26.11 -2.53 -21.38
N SER A 34 -27.40 -2.71 -21.15
CA SER A 34 -27.97 -3.50 -20.06
C SER A 34 -27.36 -4.92 -20.04
N GLY A 35 -26.88 -5.37 -18.88
CA GLY A 35 -26.61 -6.79 -18.61
C GLY A 35 -25.34 -7.10 -17.81
N SER A 36 -25.51 -7.31 -16.50
CA SER A 36 -24.64 -8.04 -15.54
C SER A 36 -23.21 -7.55 -15.26
N PRO A 37 -22.77 -7.51 -13.97
CA PRO A 37 -21.45 -7.03 -13.60
C PRO A 37 -20.38 -8.08 -13.94
N SER A 38 -19.68 -7.88 -15.06
CA SER A 38 -18.47 -8.64 -15.37
C SER A 38 -17.33 -8.14 -14.47
N ASN A 39 -16.95 -8.99 -13.52
CA ASN A 39 -15.71 -8.91 -12.73
C ASN A 39 -14.50 -8.73 -13.66
N SER A 40 -14.02 -7.51 -13.82
CA SER A 40 -12.64 -7.23 -14.29
C SER A 40 -11.74 -6.98 -13.09
N ALA A 41 -11.69 -7.96 -12.18
CA ALA A 41 -10.66 -8.02 -11.16
C ALA A 41 -9.36 -8.47 -11.85
N CYS A 42 -8.40 -7.55 -12.00
CA CYS A 42 -7.04 -7.85 -12.41
C CYS A 42 -6.27 -8.47 -11.23
N SER A 43 -6.79 -9.56 -10.68
CA SER A 43 -6.08 -10.45 -9.78
C SER A 43 -5.30 -11.41 -10.66
N ALA A 44 -3.96 -11.28 -10.70
CA ALA A 44 -3.15 -12.37 -11.20
C ALA A 44 -3.49 -13.58 -10.31
N PRO A 45 -3.94 -14.73 -10.87
CA PRO A 45 -4.26 -15.89 -10.06
C PRO A 45 -3.03 -16.25 -9.23
N VAL A 46 -3.24 -16.58 -7.95
CA VAL A 46 -2.17 -17.02 -7.05
C VAL A 46 -1.45 -18.19 -7.71
N ARG A 47 -0.26 -17.93 -8.25
CA ARG A 47 0.53 -18.96 -8.94
C ARG A 47 1.31 -19.75 -7.90
N LEU A 48 0.77 -20.89 -7.50
CA LEU A 48 1.50 -21.87 -6.73
C LEU A 48 2.17 -22.86 -7.69
N ARG A 49 3.50 -22.83 -7.80
CA ARG A 49 4.25 -23.83 -8.57
C ARG A 49 4.56 -25.03 -7.69
N VAL A 50 3.78 -26.08 -7.86
CA VAL A 50 3.94 -27.39 -7.23
C VAL A 50 4.62 -28.34 -8.22
N GLY A 51 5.77 -28.90 -7.87
CA GLY A 51 6.42 -29.96 -8.65
C GLY A 51 6.41 -31.29 -7.88
N PRO A 52 6.12 -32.44 -8.51
CA PRO A 52 6.26 -33.77 -7.89
C PRO A 52 7.75 -34.16 -7.77
N THR A 53 8.03 -35.11 -6.87
CA THR A 53 9.38 -35.58 -6.50
C THR A 53 10.04 -36.50 -7.53
N ASP A 54 9.31 -37.01 -8.52
CA ASP A 54 9.84 -38.06 -9.38
C ASP A 54 10.59 -37.53 -10.61
N HIS A 55 11.81 -38.05 -10.78
CA HIS A 55 12.63 -37.88 -11.96
C HIS A 55 12.11 -38.78 -13.09
N ALA A 56 11.21 -38.27 -13.93
CA ALA A 56 10.94 -38.85 -15.24
C ALA A 56 10.69 -37.73 -16.26
N GLY A 57 11.17 -37.93 -17.48
CA GLY A 57 11.45 -36.91 -18.47
C GLY A 57 10.24 -36.10 -18.97
N ALA A 58 10.59 -34.95 -19.56
CA ALA A 58 9.82 -34.21 -20.56
C ALA A 58 8.35 -33.88 -20.21
N GLY A 59 8.13 -32.70 -19.60
CA GLY A 59 6.79 -32.16 -19.42
C GLY A 59 6.71 -30.90 -18.56
N ALA A 60 7.48 -29.86 -18.92
CA ALA A 60 7.40 -28.55 -18.28
C ALA A 60 6.13 -27.79 -18.70
N ALA A 61 4.96 -28.21 -18.22
CA ALA A 61 3.71 -27.50 -18.42
C ALA A 61 2.75 -27.67 -17.24
N SER A 62 2.63 -26.61 -16.45
CA SER A 62 1.37 -26.15 -15.87
C SER A 62 0.54 -27.13 -15.02
N LEU A 63 0.97 -27.36 -13.76
CA LEU A 63 0.13 -27.93 -12.70
C LEU A 63 -0.84 -26.91 -12.06
N LEU A 64 -1.21 -25.85 -12.82
CA LEU A 64 -2.39 -25.02 -12.55
C LEU A 64 -3.47 -25.22 -13.62
N LEU A 65 -3.30 -26.18 -14.54
CA LEU A 65 -4.32 -26.57 -15.52
C LEU A 65 -4.97 -27.92 -15.23
N THR A 66 -4.53 -28.67 -14.22
CA THR A 66 -5.15 -29.93 -13.83
C THR A 66 -5.68 -29.83 -12.40
N THR A 67 -6.92 -29.37 -12.29
CA THR A 67 -7.83 -29.68 -11.17
C THR A 67 -7.76 -31.16 -10.76
N ALA A 68 -7.43 -32.06 -11.69
CA ALA A 68 -7.24 -33.49 -11.47
C ALA A 68 -6.08 -33.89 -10.53
N ALA A 69 -5.08 -33.05 -10.27
CA ALA A 69 -3.98 -33.37 -9.32
C ALA A 69 -4.22 -32.79 -7.91
N ALA A 70 -5.17 -31.87 -7.76
CA ALA A 70 -5.58 -31.30 -6.48
C ALA A 70 -6.63 -32.17 -5.75
N ASP A 71 -7.30 -33.06 -6.48
CA ASP A 71 -8.36 -33.94 -5.93
C ASP A 71 -7.82 -35.02 -4.98
N ASP A 72 -6.54 -35.40 -5.05
CA ASP A 72 -6.00 -36.48 -4.22
C ASP A 72 -5.48 -36.02 -2.84
N ASN A 73 -5.40 -34.71 -2.55
CA ASN A 73 -4.91 -34.23 -1.26
C ASN A 73 -5.74 -33.05 -0.71
N VAL A 74 -6.83 -33.40 -0.03
CA VAL A 74 -7.77 -32.46 0.63
C VAL A 74 -7.06 -31.42 1.51
N ALA A 75 -5.95 -31.79 2.18
CA ALA A 75 -5.22 -30.87 3.05
C ALA A 75 -4.45 -29.80 2.26
N VAL A 76 -3.92 -30.15 1.09
CA VAL A 76 -3.30 -29.19 0.15
C VAL A 76 -4.33 -28.23 -0.39
N SER A 77 -5.44 -28.76 -0.91
CA SER A 77 -6.50 -27.93 -1.49
C SER A 77 -7.03 -26.91 -0.47
N LYS A 78 -7.25 -27.34 0.78
CA LYS A 78 -7.62 -26.45 1.89
C LYS A 78 -6.56 -25.37 2.16
N PHE A 79 -5.30 -25.75 2.23
CA PHE A 79 -4.21 -24.79 2.48
C PHE A 79 -4.11 -23.73 1.38
N VAL A 80 -4.14 -24.15 0.11
CA VAL A 80 -4.14 -23.26 -1.06
C VAL A 80 -5.36 -22.34 -1.04
N ALA A 81 -6.55 -22.88 -0.76
CA ALA A 81 -7.78 -22.11 -0.69
C ALA A 81 -7.72 -21.04 0.41
N VAL A 82 -7.21 -21.37 1.60
CA VAL A 82 -7.10 -20.42 2.71
C VAL A 82 -6.08 -19.31 2.41
N LEU A 83 -4.91 -19.64 1.85
CA LEU A 83 -3.94 -18.62 1.43
C LEU A 83 -4.49 -17.73 0.31
N SER A 84 -5.16 -18.35 -0.67
CA SER A 84 -5.76 -17.62 -1.80
C SER A 84 -6.86 -16.69 -1.32
N HIS A 85 -7.66 -17.11 -0.35
CA HIS A 85 -8.69 -16.27 0.27
C HIS A 85 -8.06 -15.02 0.92
N SER A 86 -7.01 -15.18 1.74
CA SER A 86 -6.30 -14.04 2.34
C SER A 86 -5.75 -13.08 1.27
N CYS A 87 -5.17 -13.63 0.21
CA CYS A 87 -4.63 -12.87 -0.92
C CYS A 87 -5.71 -12.06 -1.65
N ILE A 88 -6.82 -12.71 -2.00
CA ILE A 88 -7.96 -12.07 -2.67
C ILE A 88 -8.55 -10.96 -1.80
N GLU A 89 -8.68 -11.19 -0.49
CA GLU A 89 -9.24 -10.22 0.42
C GLU A 89 -8.35 -8.99 0.60
N ILE A 90 -7.03 -9.17 0.65
CA ILE A 90 -6.07 -8.04 0.64
C ILE A 90 -6.23 -7.22 -0.65
N SER A 91 -6.29 -7.85 -1.82
CA SER A 91 -6.51 -7.13 -3.07
C SER A 91 -7.85 -6.40 -3.09
N ARG A 92 -8.93 -7.04 -2.60
CA ARG A 92 -10.28 -6.44 -2.54
C ARG A 92 -10.28 -5.17 -1.68
N LEU A 93 -9.69 -5.25 -0.49
CA LEU A 93 -9.64 -4.11 0.45
C LEU A 93 -8.68 -3.01 -0.04
N SER A 94 -7.56 -3.37 -0.67
CA SER A 94 -6.62 -2.42 -1.26
C SER A 94 -7.25 -1.66 -2.43
N ASP A 95 -8.01 -2.36 -3.27
CA ASP A 95 -8.81 -1.74 -4.34
C ASP A 95 -9.90 -0.83 -3.79
N ALA A 96 -10.59 -1.24 -2.72
CA ALA A 96 -11.59 -0.42 -2.05
C ALA A 96 -10.98 0.87 -1.48
N ALA A 97 -9.80 0.78 -0.84
CA ALA A 97 -9.06 1.95 -0.37
C ALA A 97 -8.68 2.89 -1.52
N SER A 98 -8.15 2.33 -2.60
CA SER A 98 -7.69 3.10 -3.76
C SER A 98 -8.82 3.83 -4.48
N LYS A 99 -9.94 3.14 -4.73
CA LYS A 99 -11.09 3.67 -5.47
C LYS A 99 -11.99 4.54 -4.59
N GLY A 100 -12.16 4.18 -3.33
CA GLY A 100 -13.08 4.82 -2.39
C GLY A 100 -12.47 5.93 -1.54
N LEU A 101 -11.26 5.73 -0.99
CA LEU A 101 -10.73 6.60 0.05
C LEU A 101 -9.75 7.66 -0.47
N TYR A 102 -8.75 7.26 -1.26
CA TYR A 102 -7.55 8.10 -1.49
C TYR A 102 -7.88 9.47 -2.06
N ARG A 103 -8.68 9.51 -3.13
CA ARG A 103 -9.06 10.77 -3.77
C ARG A 103 -9.92 11.64 -2.86
N GLN A 104 -10.86 11.05 -2.13
CA GLN A 104 -11.77 11.79 -1.26
C GLN A 104 -11.01 12.43 -0.09
N LEU A 105 -10.12 11.67 0.54
CA LEU A 105 -9.25 12.17 1.61
C LEU A 105 -8.26 13.22 1.12
N LEU A 106 -7.72 13.08 -0.10
CA LEU A 106 -6.84 14.11 -0.69
C LEU A 106 -7.56 15.44 -0.91
N LEU A 107 -8.82 15.39 -1.35
CA LEU A 107 -9.62 16.59 -1.67
C LEU A 107 -10.44 17.10 -0.48
N PHE A 108 -10.40 16.41 0.67
CA PHE A 108 -11.17 16.78 1.84
C PHE A 108 -10.88 18.23 2.29
N GLY A 109 -11.93 18.99 2.54
CA GLY A 109 -11.85 20.39 2.97
C GLY A 109 -11.33 21.37 1.90
N HIS A 110 -11.11 20.94 0.65
CA HIS A 110 -10.77 21.85 -0.44
C HIS A 110 -12.06 22.38 -1.07
N ASN A 111 -12.29 23.69 -0.95
CA ASN A 111 -13.40 24.36 -1.60
C ASN A 111 -13.02 24.71 -3.06
N THR A 112 -13.96 24.51 -3.98
CA THR A 112 -13.83 24.94 -5.39
C THR A 112 -14.09 26.43 -5.59
N GLY A 113 -14.51 27.15 -4.54
CA GLY A 113 -14.63 28.61 -4.50
C GLY A 113 -13.26 29.26 -4.28
N GLY A 114 -12.92 30.24 -5.11
CA GLY A 114 -11.60 30.84 -5.20
C GLY A 114 -11.06 31.41 -3.88
N LEU A 115 -9.72 31.48 -3.83
CA LEU A 115 -8.86 32.20 -2.88
C LEU A 115 -9.59 32.92 -1.71
N SER A 116 -9.45 32.33 -0.52
CA SER A 116 -9.44 33.05 0.75
C SER A 116 -10.76 33.72 1.19
N GLU A 117 -11.90 33.08 1.00
CA GLU A 117 -13.00 33.29 1.96
C GLU A 117 -12.70 32.47 3.21
N ALA A 118 -12.47 33.15 4.33
CA ALA A 118 -12.42 32.50 5.63
C ALA A 118 -13.74 31.73 5.82
N LEU A 119 -13.65 30.41 5.98
CA LEU A 119 -14.82 29.58 6.26
C LEU A 119 -15.58 30.17 7.45
N LEU A 120 -16.90 30.29 7.31
CA LEU A 120 -17.76 30.69 8.41
C LEU A 120 -17.57 29.75 9.61
N GLU A 121 -17.70 30.28 10.80
CA GLU A 121 -17.64 29.50 12.03
C GLU A 121 -18.69 28.38 12.00
N GLY A 122 -18.27 27.13 12.23
CA GLY A 122 -19.14 25.95 12.19
C GLY A 122 -19.12 25.16 10.88
N GLU A 123 -18.73 25.77 9.75
CA GLU A 123 -18.66 25.06 8.46
C GLU A 123 -17.63 23.91 8.44
N PRO A 124 -16.41 24.04 9.01
CA PRO A 124 -15.48 22.92 9.16
C PRO A 124 -16.07 21.73 9.92
N GLN A 125 -16.80 21.98 11.00
CA GLN A 125 -17.44 20.96 11.83
C GLN A 125 -18.56 20.25 11.07
N LYS A 126 -19.37 21.01 10.33
CA LYS A 126 -20.43 20.48 9.47
C LYS A 126 -19.87 19.63 8.33
N MET A 127 -18.82 20.10 7.66
CA MET A 127 -18.12 19.32 6.62
C MET A 127 -17.55 18.02 7.18
N PHE A 128 -16.96 18.07 8.38
CA PHE A 128 -16.47 16.88 9.06
C PHE A 128 -17.60 15.90 9.37
N ALA A 129 -18.72 16.39 9.94
CA ALA A 129 -19.89 15.57 10.23
C ALA A 129 -20.42 14.84 8.99
N HIS A 130 -20.54 15.54 7.85
CA HIS A 130 -20.97 14.93 6.59
C HIS A 130 -19.99 13.90 6.03
N SER A 131 -18.71 13.96 6.43
CA SER A 131 -17.70 12.99 6.03
C SER A 131 -17.65 11.73 6.90
N MET A 132 -18.50 11.62 7.92
CA MET A 132 -18.50 10.46 8.81
C MET A 132 -18.62 9.11 8.07
N PRO A 133 -19.45 8.94 7.02
CA PRO A 133 -19.48 7.70 6.25
C PRO A 133 -18.11 7.33 5.65
N LEU A 134 -17.38 8.31 5.08
CA LEU A 134 -16.03 8.09 4.54
C LEU A 134 -15.04 7.64 5.62
N LEU A 135 -15.17 8.19 6.84
CA LEU A 135 -14.31 7.85 7.97
C LEU A 135 -14.62 6.46 8.54
N LEU A 136 -15.89 6.06 8.53
CA LEU A 136 -16.32 4.70 8.88
C LEU A 136 -15.83 3.67 7.85
N ASP A 137 -15.93 3.97 6.55
CA ASP A 137 -15.38 3.13 5.48
C ASP A 137 -13.86 2.96 5.65
N LEU A 138 -13.16 4.07 5.96
CA LEU A 138 -11.73 4.04 6.27
C LEU A 138 -11.44 3.13 7.47
N TYR A 139 -12.22 3.23 8.54
CA TYR A 139 -12.05 2.42 9.73
C TYR A 139 -12.27 0.93 9.44
N GLU A 140 -13.32 0.59 8.69
CA GLU A 140 -13.63 -0.78 8.29
C GLU A 140 -12.51 -1.39 7.43
N ILE A 141 -12.07 -0.66 6.39
CA ILE A 141 -11.02 -1.13 5.48
C ILE A 141 -9.70 -1.37 6.23
N VAL A 142 -9.31 -0.44 7.11
CA VAL A 142 -8.06 -0.52 7.88
C VAL A 142 -8.09 -1.71 8.84
N ASN A 143 -9.19 -1.90 9.58
CA ASN A 143 -9.32 -3.03 10.49
C ASN A 143 -9.43 -4.37 9.75
N GLY A 144 -10.15 -4.41 8.63
CA GLY A 144 -10.22 -5.57 7.76
C GLY A 144 -8.84 -5.98 7.24
N LEU A 145 -8.05 -5.02 6.74
CA LEU A 145 -6.69 -5.27 6.28
C LEU A 145 -5.81 -5.79 7.42
N MET A 146 -5.83 -5.15 8.60
CA MET A 146 -5.05 -5.63 9.75
C MET A 146 -5.39 -7.08 10.11
N ALA A 147 -6.68 -7.44 10.16
CA ALA A 147 -7.10 -8.79 10.48
C ALA A 147 -6.59 -9.82 9.45
N VAL A 148 -6.71 -9.50 8.15
CA VAL A 148 -6.29 -10.39 7.07
C VAL A 148 -4.77 -10.51 6.98
N LEU A 149 -4.04 -9.41 7.18
CA LEU A 149 -2.57 -9.41 7.25
C LEU A 149 -2.08 -10.29 8.42
N GLY A 150 -2.69 -10.18 9.60
CA GLY A 150 -2.35 -11.02 10.75
C GLY A 150 -2.62 -12.50 10.51
N ASN A 151 -3.73 -12.82 9.86
CA ASN A 151 -4.01 -14.20 9.42
C ASN A 151 -2.95 -14.69 8.42
N LEU A 152 -2.56 -13.85 7.45
CA LEU A 152 -1.59 -14.20 6.43
C LEU A 152 -0.19 -14.44 7.02
N LEU A 153 0.26 -13.58 7.94
CA LEU A 153 1.55 -13.73 8.63
C LEU A 153 1.61 -15.06 9.41
N ARG A 154 0.54 -15.42 10.14
CA ARG A 154 0.44 -16.72 10.82
C ARG A 154 0.49 -17.90 9.86
N GLN A 155 -0.22 -17.80 8.73
CA GLN A 155 -0.18 -18.84 7.70
C GLN A 155 1.23 -18.99 7.11
N LEU A 156 1.91 -17.88 6.80
CA LEU A 156 3.26 -17.89 6.25
C LEU A 156 4.30 -18.42 7.24
N ASP A 157 4.20 -18.08 8.53
CA ASP A 157 5.05 -18.62 9.59
C ASP A 157 5.01 -20.15 9.62
N VAL A 158 3.80 -20.73 9.67
CA VAL A 158 3.60 -22.18 9.65
C VAL A 158 4.13 -22.77 8.34
N SER A 159 3.84 -22.13 7.20
CA SER A 159 4.26 -22.60 5.87
C SER A 159 5.78 -22.69 5.73
N CYS A 160 6.51 -21.69 6.25
CA CYS A 160 7.97 -21.66 6.21
C CYS A 160 8.59 -22.64 7.21
N SER A 161 7.96 -22.82 8.38
CA SER A 161 8.43 -23.71 9.44
C SER A 161 8.28 -25.20 9.11
N VAL A 162 7.18 -25.59 8.47
CA VAL A 162 6.85 -27.01 8.21
C VAL A 162 7.78 -27.65 7.17
N ARG A 163 8.52 -26.87 6.38
CA ARG A 163 9.45 -27.36 5.34
C ARG A 163 10.56 -28.31 5.82
N ASP A 164 10.88 -28.33 7.13
CA ASP A 164 11.93 -29.21 7.67
C ASP A 164 11.41 -30.47 8.35
N LYS A 165 10.22 -30.39 8.92
CA LYS A 165 9.65 -31.51 9.67
C LYS A 165 8.94 -32.31 8.61
N ASN A 166 9.27 -33.61 8.43
CA ASN A 166 8.65 -34.56 7.46
C ASN A 166 7.11 -34.77 7.63
N VAL A 167 6.38 -33.71 7.98
CA VAL A 167 4.96 -33.54 8.17
C VAL A 167 4.27 -33.41 6.82
N ARG A 168 3.40 -34.37 6.51
CA ARG A 168 2.45 -34.26 5.40
C ARG A 168 1.37 -33.21 5.75
N PRO A 169 0.87 -32.43 4.78
CA PRO A 169 1.03 -32.62 3.32
C PRO A 169 2.10 -31.73 2.67
N LEU A 170 2.74 -30.82 3.41
CA LEU A 170 3.59 -29.77 2.81
C LEU A 170 4.94 -30.30 2.28
N ASN A 171 5.39 -31.48 2.72
CA ASN A 171 6.56 -32.14 2.12
C ASN A 171 6.27 -32.90 0.82
N SER A 172 5.01 -32.90 0.36
CA SER A 172 4.64 -33.40 -0.96
C SER A 172 4.97 -32.40 -2.09
N PHE A 173 5.49 -31.20 -1.76
CA PHE A 173 5.87 -30.17 -2.72
C PHE A 173 7.38 -30.10 -2.91
N ARG A 174 7.88 -30.24 -4.14
CA ARG A 174 9.30 -29.99 -4.49
C ARG A 174 9.68 -28.51 -4.36
N SER A 175 8.72 -27.61 -4.54
CA SER A 175 8.85 -26.15 -4.33
C SER A 175 7.49 -25.54 -4.02
N PHE A 176 7.47 -24.48 -3.20
CA PHE A 176 6.30 -23.64 -2.96
C PHE A 176 6.69 -22.20 -3.27
N ASP A 177 6.03 -21.58 -4.25
CA ASP A 177 6.36 -20.21 -4.67
C ASP A 177 5.51 -19.19 -3.89
N LEU A 178 6.14 -18.49 -2.95
CA LEU A 178 5.52 -17.47 -2.11
C LEU A 178 5.52 -16.07 -2.75
N ARG A 179 6.02 -15.92 -3.98
CA ARG A 179 6.16 -14.60 -4.63
C ARG A 179 4.85 -13.82 -4.69
N THR A 180 3.75 -14.48 -5.06
CA THR A 180 2.45 -13.80 -5.14
C THR A 180 1.98 -13.36 -3.75
N VAL A 181 2.20 -14.20 -2.74
CA VAL A 181 1.76 -13.96 -1.37
C VAL A 181 2.51 -12.79 -0.75
N PHE A 182 3.84 -12.75 -0.88
CA PHE A 182 4.63 -11.60 -0.42
C PHE A 182 4.30 -10.32 -1.21
N GLY A 183 4.07 -10.43 -2.53
CA GLY A 183 3.65 -9.30 -3.35
C GLY A 183 2.35 -8.65 -2.85
N LEU A 184 1.35 -9.47 -2.52
CA LEU A 184 0.06 -9.01 -1.98
C LEU A 184 0.17 -8.53 -0.53
N LEU A 185 1.01 -9.17 0.28
CA LEU A 185 1.33 -8.65 1.61
C LEU A 185 1.87 -7.21 1.52
N GLY A 186 2.77 -6.94 0.57
CA GLY A 186 3.29 -5.59 0.33
C GLY A 186 2.26 -4.61 -0.22
N GLU A 187 1.34 -5.06 -1.05
CA GLU A 187 0.19 -4.27 -1.50
C GLU A 187 -0.66 -3.81 -0.31
N GLY A 188 -1.07 -4.75 0.55
CA GLY A 188 -1.86 -4.44 1.75
C GLY A 188 -1.13 -3.50 2.71
N LEU A 189 0.16 -3.74 2.97
CA LEU A 189 0.98 -2.85 3.82
C LEU A 189 1.12 -1.44 3.23
N SER A 190 1.20 -1.32 1.90
CA SER A 190 1.32 -0.02 1.24
C SER A 190 0.08 0.85 1.44
N VAL A 191 -1.11 0.27 1.65
CA VAL A 191 -2.33 1.03 1.94
C VAL A 191 -2.17 1.89 3.18
N PHE A 192 -1.57 1.34 4.24
CA PHE A 192 -1.36 2.07 5.49
C PHE A 192 -0.37 3.23 5.31
N LEU A 193 0.73 3.01 4.58
CA LEU A 193 1.67 4.09 4.22
C LEU A 193 0.98 5.20 3.42
N LEU A 194 0.19 4.83 2.43
CA LEU A 194 -0.48 5.80 1.57
C LEU A 194 -1.55 6.61 2.31
N LEU A 195 -2.31 5.99 3.21
CA LEU A 195 -3.30 6.71 4.02
C LEU A 195 -2.61 7.73 4.93
N ASP A 196 -1.52 7.36 5.60
CA ASP A 196 -0.75 8.31 6.40
C ASP A 196 -0.18 9.46 5.56
N GLU A 197 0.39 9.17 4.38
CA GLU A 197 0.91 10.18 3.45
C GLU A 197 -0.16 11.17 2.99
N ILE A 198 -1.35 10.66 2.67
CA ILE A 198 -2.50 11.47 2.26
C ILE A 198 -2.91 12.41 3.40
N LEU A 199 -3.05 11.88 4.62
CA LEU A 199 -3.48 12.65 5.78
C LEU A 199 -2.42 13.65 6.25
N ARG A 200 -1.13 13.32 6.11
CA ARG A 200 -0.05 14.27 6.42
C ARG A 200 -0.02 15.42 5.43
N HIS A 201 -0.38 15.16 4.17
CA HIS A 201 -0.46 16.20 3.16
C HIS A 201 -1.72 17.06 3.32
N ASN A 202 -2.84 16.45 3.66
CA ASN A 202 -4.11 17.16 3.88
C ASN A 202 -4.35 17.42 5.38
N GLY A 203 -3.80 18.51 5.88
CA GLY A 203 -3.98 18.94 7.27
C GLY A 203 -5.43 19.26 7.66
N ASN A 204 -6.33 19.48 6.69
CA ASN A 204 -7.73 19.83 6.97
C ASN A 204 -8.46 18.71 7.70
N VAL A 205 -8.15 17.43 7.42
CA VAL A 205 -8.83 16.29 8.07
C VAL A 205 -8.62 16.34 9.58
N ARG A 206 -7.36 16.49 10.03
CA ARG A 206 -7.02 16.58 11.45
C ARG A 206 -7.54 17.87 12.08
N SER A 207 -7.40 18.99 11.37
CA SER A 207 -7.88 20.29 11.85
C SER A 207 -9.40 20.27 12.09
N TYR A 208 -10.17 19.76 11.13
CA TYR A 208 -11.63 19.74 11.22
C TYR A 208 -12.11 18.72 12.27
N LEU A 209 -11.42 17.58 12.42
CA LEU A 209 -11.68 16.63 13.51
C LEU A 209 -11.47 17.27 14.89
N SER A 210 -10.40 18.06 15.05
CA SER A 210 -10.13 18.77 16.32
C SER A 210 -11.24 19.78 16.63
N LEU A 211 -11.68 20.55 15.64
CA LEU A 211 -12.81 21.49 15.78
C LEU A 211 -14.12 20.77 16.11
N PHE A 212 -14.38 19.64 15.45
CA PHE A 212 -15.56 18.81 15.69
C PHE A 212 -15.56 18.21 17.09
N SER A 213 -14.42 17.71 17.56
CA SER A 213 -14.28 17.20 18.93
C SER A 213 -14.50 18.26 19.99
N ARG A 214 -13.98 19.49 19.79
CA ARG A 214 -14.25 20.61 20.70
C ARG A 214 -15.75 20.97 20.74
N MET A 215 -16.42 20.89 19.59
CA MET A 215 -17.87 21.08 19.51
C MET A 215 -18.61 19.97 20.29
N MET A 216 -18.18 18.71 20.15
CA MET A 216 -18.76 17.59 20.91
C MET A 216 -18.66 17.77 22.42
N SER A 217 -17.54 18.32 22.93
CA SER A 217 -17.41 18.64 24.36
C SER A 217 -18.48 19.63 24.84
N LYS A 218 -18.88 20.60 24.00
CA LYS A 218 -19.95 21.54 24.32
C LYS A 218 -21.35 20.90 24.22
N VAL A 219 -21.59 20.09 23.19
CA VAL A 219 -22.84 19.33 23.05
C VAL A 219 -23.06 18.44 24.28
N LYS A 220 -22.00 17.79 24.77
CA LYS A 220 -22.03 16.95 25.96
C LYS A 220 -22.34 17.70 27.26
N SER A 221 -21.98 18.97 27.37
CA SER A 221 -22.36 19.80 28.54
C SER A 221 -23.78 20.37 28.46
N GLU A 222 -24.40 20.36 27.27
CA GLU A 222 -25.65 21.04 26.98
C GLU A 222 -26.65 20.10 26.24
N VAL A 223 -26.65 18.81 26.57
CA VAL A 223 -27.38 17.75 25.84
C VAL A 223 -28.87 18.08 25.66
N ASP A 224 -29.52 18.62 26.70
CA ASP A 224 -30.94 18.98 26.70
C ASP A 224 -31.29 20.05 25.66
N ILE A 225 -30.35 20.94 25.33
CA ILE A 225 -30.54 22.02 24.34
C ILE A 225 -30.57 21.46 22.91
N PHE A 226 -29.83 20.38 22.66
CA PHE A 226 -29.68 19.78 21.33
C PHE A 226 -30.69 18.66 21.05
N GLY A 227 -31.52 18.28 22.03
CA GLY A 227 -32.57 17.28 21.86
C GLY A 227 -32.04 15.87 21.55
N MET A 228 -30.81 15.56 21.98
CA MET A 228 -30.18 14.25 21.81
C MET A 228 -30.30 13.41 23.08
N SER A 229 -30.21 12.08 22.97
CA SER A 229 -30.03 11.24 24.16
C SER A 229 -28.57 11.27 24.62
N VAL A 230 -28.35 11.03 25.90
CA VAL A 230 -27.00 10.96 26.48
C VAL A 230 -26.20 9.81 25.86
N GLU A 231 -26.87 8.68 25.60
CA GLU A 231 -26.26 7.49 25.00
C GLU A 231 -25.74 7.76 23.57
N ASP A 232 -26.51 8.48 22.76
CA ASP A 232 -26.12 8.82 21.38
C ASP A 232 -24.92 9.79 21.36
N VAL A 233 -24.92 10.76 22.27
CA VAL A 233 -23.80 11.71 22.41
C VAL A 233 -22.53 10.99 22.86
N ASP A 234 -22.62 10.10 23.84
CA ASP A 234 -21.47 9.32 24.32
C ASP A 234 -20.93 8.36 23.25
N PHE A 235 -21.81 7.71 22.48
CA PHE A 235 -21.40 6.88 21.36
C PHE A 235 -20.63 7.69 20.31
N LEU A 236 -21.16 8.86 19.92
CA LEU A 236 -20.51 9.72 18.93
C LEU A 236 -19.16 10.25 19.45
N ASP A 237 -19.09 10.67 20.71
CA ASP A 237 -17.85 11.11 21.38
C ASP A 237 -16.78 10.01 21.34
N GLN A 238 -17.18 8.75 21.59
CA GLN A 238 -16.29 7.60 21.50
C GLN A 238 -15.78 7.34 20.07
N VAL A 239 -16.62 7.50 19.04
CA VAL A 239 -16.21 7.40 17.64
C VAL A 239 -15.19 8.49 17.29
N VAL A 240 -15.44 9.74 17.67
CA VAL A 240 -14.54 10.87 17.45
C VAL A 240 -13.19 10.65 18.15
N TYR A 241 -13.21 10.20 19.40
CA TYR A 241 -12.00 9.86 20.15
C TYR A 241 -11.19 8.77 19.46
N ASN A 242 -11.84 7.71 18.99
CA ASN A 242 -11.17 6.61 18.28
C ASN A 242 -10.54 7.08 16.97
N LEU A 243 -11.21 7.97 16.22
CA LEU A 243 -10.67 8.57 15.00
C LEU A 243 -9.46 9.47 15.29
N GLN A 244 -9.50 10.26 16.37
CA GLN A 244 -8.35 11.07 16.81
C GLN A 244 -7.16 10.18 17.13
N LYS A 245 -7.36 9.17 17.98
CA LYS A 245 -6.31 8.21 18.34
C LYS A 245 -5.73 7.53 17.10
N LEU A 246 -6.58 7.16 16.13
CA LEU A 246 -6.18 6.54 14.88
C LEU A 246 -5.29 7.46 14.04
N PHE A 247 -5.67 8.73 13.88
CA PHE A 247 -4.89 9.69 13.11
C PHE A 247 -3.61 10.11 13.83
N ASP A 248 -3.63 10.24 15.15
CA ASP A 248 -2.44 10.66 15.92
C ASP A 248 -1.36 9.58 15.94
N SER A 249 -1.74 8.31 16.10
CA SER A 249 -0.80 7.18 16.07
C SER A 249 -0.24 6.87 14.68
N GLY A 250 -1.01 7.18 13.63
CA GLY A 250 -0.69 6.82 12.25
C GLY A 250 -0.99 5.35 11.94
N PHE A 251 -1.42 5.10 10.71
CA PHE A 251 -1.86 3.80 10.23
C PHE A 251 -0.72 2.78 10.18
N PHE A 252 0.44 3.17 9.64
CA PHE A 252 1.54 2.22 9.45
C PHE A 252 2.27 1.92 10.76
N HIS A 253 2.55 2.93 11.59
CA HIS A 253 3.22 2.71 12.88
C HIS A 253 2.39 1.83 13.82
N ARG A 254 1.06 1.97 13.79
CA ARG A 254 0.14 1.13 14.57
C ARG A 254 0.24 -0.37 14.22
N LEU A 255 0.74 -0.73 13.04
CA LEU A 255 0.94 -2.14 12.68
C LEU A 255 2.01 -2.82 13.54
N VAL A 256 3.00 -2.07 14.02
CA VAL A 256 4.18 -2.61 14.72
C VAL A 256 4.28 -2.17 16.18
N GLN A 257 3.31 -1.39 16.67
CA GLN A 257 3.21 -1.03 18.09
C GLN A 257 2.92 -2.24 18.98
N VAL A 258 3.31 -2.15 20.26
CA VAL A 258 3.18 -3.25 21.24
C VAL A 258 1.72 -3.65 21.45
N ASP A 259 0.80 -2.68 21.41
CA ASP A 259 -0.65 -2.87 21.53
C ASP A 259 -1.34 -3.22 20.20
N SER A 260 -0.56 -3.43 19.12
CA SER A 260 -1.10 -3.78 17.82
C SER A 260 -1.80 -5.15 17.85
N PRO A 261 -2.96 -5.29 17.17
CA PRO A 261 -3.57 -6.60 16.92
C PRO A 261 -2.63 -7.58 16.19
N LEU A 262 -1.62 -7.07 15.49
CA LEU A 262 -0.62 -7.85 14.77
C LEU A 262 0.54 -8.35 15.65
N CYS A 263 0.69 -7.85 16.88
CA CYS A 263 1.84 -8.12 17.74
C CYS A 263 2.15 -9.62 17.88
N SER A 264 1.13 -10.44 18.14
CA SER A 264 1.29 -11.91 18.23
C SER A 264 1.78 -12.55 16.92
N SER A 265 1.28 -12.07 15.78
CA SER A 265 1.63 -12.58 14.45
C SER A 265 3.03 -12.13 14.04
N ILE A 266 3.43 -10.92 14.43
CA ILE A 266 4.76 -10.37 14.25
C ILE A 266 5.80 -11.16 15.05
N ASN A 267 5.51 -11.46 16.32
CA ASN A 267 6.43 -12.23 17.17
C ASN A 267 6.73 -13.62 16.61
N LEU A 268 5.73 -14.27 16.01
CA LEU A 268 5.91 -15.55 15.32
C LEU A 268 6.90 -15.43 14.16
N VAL A 269 6.63 -14.53 13.20
CA VAL A 269 7.49 -14.37 12.02
C VAL A 269 8.89 -13.87 12.35
N LYS A 270 9.03 -12.98 13.36
CA LYS A 270 10.33 -12.49 13.85
C LYS A 270 11.21 -13.62 14.36
N SER A 271 10.63 -14.60 15.05
CA SER A 271 11.37 -15.76 15.57
C SER A 271 11.69 -16.83 14.51
N ASN A 272 11.18 -16.67 13.29
CA ASN A 272 11.30 -17.66 12.22
C ASN A 272 12.32 -17.23 11.15
N HIS A 273 13.57 -17.66 11.32
CA HIS A 273 14.65 -17.34 10.38
C HIS A 273 14.36 -17.75 8.93
N LYS A 274 13.65 -18.86 8.71
CA LYS A 274 13.32 -19.32 7.34
C LYS A 274 12.31 -18.44 6.66
N PHE A 275 11.33 -17.95 7.42
CA PHE A 275 10.40 -16.95 6.93
C PHE A 275 11.17 -15.69 6.51
N MET A 276 12.10 -15.23 7.34
CA MET A 276 12.92 -14.06 7.03
C MET A 276 13.81 -14.29 5.80
N ASP A 277 14.43 -15.46 5.66
CA ASP A 277 15.23 -15.84 4.48
C ASP A 277 14.37 -15.86 3.21
N ALA A 278 13.14 -16.38 3.30
CA ALA A 278 12.19 -16.39 2.18
C ALA A 278 11.78 -14.97 1.78
N PHE A 279 11.55 -14.09 2.77
CA PHE A 279 11.27 -12.67 2.54
C PHE A 279 12.45 -11.97 1.84
N TYR A 280 13.68 -12.08 2.35
CA TYR A 280 14.84 -11.41 1.76
C TYR A 280 15.20 -11.96 0.36
N SER A 281 14.99 -13.26 0.14
CA SER A 281 15.12 -13.87 -1.19
C SER A 281 14.09 -13.29 -2.16
N PHE A 282 12.82 -13.23 -1.75
CA PHE A 282 11.75 -12.59 -2.53
C PHE A 282 12.07 -11.13 -2.85
N PHE A 283 12.45 -10.35 -1.84
CA PHE A 283 12.77 -8.93 -1.99
C PHE A 283 13.91 -8.75 -2.99
N SER A 284 15.00 -9.50 -2.85
CA SER A 284 16.15 -9.43 -3.75
C SER A 284 15.79 -9.76 -5.21
N GLU A 285 15.09 -10.87 -5.42
CA GLU A 285 14.72 -11.35 -6.76
C GLU A 285 13.79 -10.36 -7.45
N ARG A 286 12.72 -9.94 -6.77
CA ARG A 286 11.74 -9.00 -7.34
C ARG A 286 12.33 -7.63 -7.57
N SER A 287 13.19 -7.16 -6.68
CA SER A 287 13.88 -5.89 -6.85
C SER A 287 14.75 -5.90 -8.09
N THR A 288 15.54 -6.95 -8.27
CA THR A 288 16.41 -7.11 -9.44
C THR A 288 15.60 -7.19 -10.73
N GLU A 289 14.50 -7.96 -10.75
CA GLU A 289 13.62 -8.08 -11.92
C GLU A 289 13.01 -6.74 -12.35
N ILE A 290 12.63 -5.88 -11.40
CA ILE A 290 12.08 -4.55 -11.69
C ILE A 290 13.20 -3.61 -12.16
N LEU A 291 14.34 -3.58 -11.48
CA LEU A 291 15.48 -2.73 -11.83
C LEU A 291 15.98 -2.97 -13.26
N LEU A 292 15.92 -4.22 -13.74
CA LEU A 292 16.32 -4.58 -15.11
C LEU A 292 15.41 -4.01 -16.20
N ARG A 293 14.16 -3.66 -15.87
CA ARG A 293 13.17 -3.22 -16.87
C ARG A 293 12.62 -1.82 -16.64
N VAL A 294 12.70 -1.28 -15.43
CA VAL A 294 12.22 0.07 -15.12
C VAL A 294 13.03 1.10 -15.91
N GLY A 295 12.35 2.07 -16.52
CA GLY A 295 12.99 2.98 -17.45
C GLY A 295 13.40 2.32 -18.76
N SER A 296 12.79 1.21 -19.16
CA SER A 296 12.99 0.63 -20.49
C SER A 296 11.65 0.49 -21.23
N VAL A 297 11.71 0.15 -22.52
CA VAL A 297 10.50 -0.20 -23.30
C VAL A 297 9.79 -1.45 -22.78
N LYS A 298 10.43 -2.23 -21.89
CA LYS A 298 9.87 -3.42 -21.25
C LYS A 298 9.28 -3.13 -19.87
N GLU A 299 9.26 -1.88 -19.44
CA GLU A 299 8.62 -1.49 -18.17
C GLU A 299 7.14 -1.85 -18.19
N LEU A 300 6.67 -2.54 -17.15
CA LEU A 300 5.28 -2.92 -16.99
C LEU A 300 4.51 -1.80 -16.26
N PRO A 301 3.20 -1.62 -16.52
CA PRO A 301 2.41 -0.55 -15.91
C PRO A 301 2.45 -0.49 -14.37
N PHE A 302 2.62 -1.64 -13.72
CA PHE A 302 2.60 -1.76 -12.25
C PHE A 302 3.99 -1.80 -11.61
N ASP A 303 5.07 -1.67 -12.37
CA ASP A 303 6.44 -1.78 -11.83
C ASP A 303 6.73 -0.72 -10.78
N ARG A 304 6.38 0.53 -11.08
CA ARG A 304 6.57 1.66 -10.14
C ARG A 304 5.74 1.52 -8.88
N LYS A 305 4.50 1.02 -8.99
CA LYS A 305 3.65 0.71 -7.84
C LYS A 305 4.23 -0.44 -7.02
N THR A 306 4.81 -1.45 -7.68
CA THR A 306 5.45 -2.58 -7.00
C THR A 306 6.68 -2.14 -6.19
N ILE A 307 7.43 -1.13 -6.63
CA ILE A 307 8.53 -0.55 -5.83
C ILE A 307 8.01 -0.04 -4.47
N LEU A 308 6.85 0.64 -4.45
CA LEU A 308 6.21 1.06 -3.21
C LEU A 308 5.82 -0.14 -2.32
N HIS A 309 5.29 -1.21 -2.90
CA HIS A 309 4.95 -2.43 -2.14
C HIS A 309 6.19 -3.09 -1.53
N LEU A 310 7.30 -3.13 -2.26
CA LEU A 310 8.59 -3.65 -1.76
C LEU A 310 9.15 -2.79 -0.63
N LEU A 311 9.05 -1.47 -0.76
CA LEU A 311 9.42 -0.54 0.29
C LEU A 311 8.56 -0.74 1.55
N ALA A 312 7.24 -0.92 1.39
CA ALA A 312 6.32 -1.17 2.49
C ALA A 312 6.67 -2.46 3.26
N LEU A 313 6.97 -3.54 2.54
CA LEU A 313 7.43 -4.80 3.13
C LEU A 313 8.72 -4.62 3.92
N LEU A 314 9.71 -3.96 3.30
CA LEU A 314 11.01 -3.75 3.93
C LEU A 314 10.86 -2.94 5.22
N LEU A 315 10.15 -1.80 5.17
CA LEU A 315 9.87 -0.98 6.34
C LEU A 315 9.13 -1.75 7.44
N PHE A 316 8.14 -2.56 7.07
CA PHE A 316 7.38 -3.37 8.03
C PHE A 316 8.29 -4.38 8.74
N PHE A 317 9.05 -5.18 8.00
CA PHE A 317 9.90 -6.21 8.60
C PHE A 317 11.08 -5.62 9.37
N THR A 318 11.70 -4.55 8.87
CA THR A 318 12.73 -3.81 9.61
C THR A 318 12.20 -3.24 10.92
N SER A 319 10.97 -2.73 10.93
CA SER A 319 10.35 -2.22 12.17
C SER A 319 9.94 -3.34 13.11
N ALA A 320 9.48 -4.48 12.58
CA ALA A 320 9.10 -5.64 13.37
C ALA A 320 10.30 -6.33 14.04
N THR A 321 11.41 -6.48 13.32
CA THR A 321 12.61 -7.14 13.84
C THR A 321 13.45 -6.22 14.71
N ASP A 322 13.37 -4.90 14.49
CA ASP A 322 14.33 -3.90 15.01
C ASP A 322 15.76 -4.17 14.52
N GLU A 323 15.87 -4.80 13.35
CA GLU A 323 17.14 -5.12 12.69
C GLU A 323 17.27 -4.37 11.39
N ALA A 324 18.49 -3.89 11.12
CA ALA A 324 18.81 -3.24 9.86
C ALA A 324 18.70 -4.23 8.70
N PRO A 325 18.18 -3.81 7.53
CA PRO A 325 18.25 -4.63 6.32
C PRO A 325 19.71 -4.97 5.99
N ASP A 326 19.90 -6.14 5.40
CA ASP A 326 21.21 -6.54 4.92
C ASP A 326 21.75 -5.59 3.83
N LYS A 327 23.07 -5.58 3.65
CA LYS A 327 23.75 -4.68 2.71
C LYS A 327 23.27 -4.82 1.26
N LYS A 328 22.88 -6.02 0.83
CA LYS A 328 22.38 -6.27 -0.53
C LYS A 328 20.98 -5.68 -0.70
N SER A 329 20.09 -5.88 0.27
CA SER A 329 18.76 -5.28 0.29
C SER A 329 18.82 -3.75 0.29
N MET A 330 19.71 -3.17 1.11
CA MET A 330 19.94 -1.71 1.12
C MET A 330 20.45 -1.18 -0.22
N LYS A 331 21.39 -1.89 -0.86
CA LYS A 331 21.91 -1.49 -2.18
C LYS A 331 20.80 -1.47 -3.24
N LEU A 332 19.97 -2.51 -3.28
CA LEU A 332 18.84 -2.60 -4.21
C LEU A 332 17.84 -1.46 -3.98
N LEU A 333 17.56 -1.11 -2.72
CA LEU A 333 16.68 0.01 -2.40
C LEU A 333 17.24 1.35 -2.88
N VAL A 334 18.54 1.57 -2.69
CA VAL A 334 19.21 2.79 -3.18
C VAL A 334 19.12 2.90 -4.70
N GLU A 335 19.40 1.80 -5.42
CA GLU A 335 19.28 1.74 -6.88
C GLU A 335 17.83 2.00 -7.34
N MET A 336 16.82 1.48 -6.62
CA MET A 336 15.41 1.77 -6.92
C MET A 336 15.09 3.24 -6.78
N PHE A 337 15.57 3.91 -5.74
CA PHE A 337 15.27 5.32 -5.52
C PHE A 337 16.00 6.21 -6.52
N GLN A 338 17.18 5.80 -6.98
CA GLN A 338 17.90 6.44 -8.08
C GLN A 338 17.11 6.43 -9.38
N LEU A 339 16.48 5.31 -9.71
CA LEU A 339 15.71 5.16 -10.96
C LEU A 339 14.28 5.69 -10.85
N VAL A 340 13.64 5.52 -9.69
CA VAL A 340 12.25 5.88 -9.41
C VAL A 340 12.16 6.65 -8.10
N PRO A 341 12.57 7.93 -8.07
CA PRO A 341 12.52 8.74 -6.85
C PRO A 341 11.08 9.07 -6.41
N VAL A 342 10.16 9.08 -7.37
CA VAL A 342 8.76 9.45 -7.17
C VAL A 342 7.82 8.42 -7.80
N VAL A 343 6.83 8.00 -7.02
CA VAL A 343 5.72 7.16 -7.47
C VAL A 343 4.44 7.99 -7.45
N TYR A 344 3.61 7.83 -8.47
CA TYR A 344 2.29 8.44 -8.52
C TYR A 344 1.25 7.42 -8.03
N ILE A 345 0.37 7.87 -7.16
CA ILE A 345 -0.78 7.09 -6.71
C ILE A 345 -2.08 7.65 -7.29
N GLU A 346 -3.16 6.91 -7.11
CA GLU A 346 -4.49 7.34 -7.52
C GLU A 346 -4.85 8.70 -6.89
N GLY A 347 -5.58 9.54 -7.64
CA GLY A 347 -5.79 10.95 -7.27
C GLY A 347 -4.65 11.90 -7.67
N GLY A 348 -3.58 11.40 -8.31
CA GLY A 348 -2.49 12.22 -8.85
C GLY A 348 -1.48 12.69 -7.81
N LYS A 349 -1.59 12.19 -6.58
CA LYS A 349 -0.65 12.47 -5.50
C LYS A 349 0.71 11.85 -5.84
N ARG A 350 1.75 12.65 -5.65
CA ARG A 350 3.16 12.25 -5.78
C ARG A 350 3.67 11.81 -4.42
N ILE A 351 4.24 10.61 -4.38
CA ILE A 351 4.89 10.03 -3.21
C ILE A 351 6.38 10.00 -3.50
N VAL A 352 7.15 10.68 -2.66
CA VAL A 352 8.61 10.67 -2.74
C VAL A 352 9.11 9.54 -1.85
N LEU A 353 9.72 8.51 -2.44
CA LEU A 353 10.05 7.28 -1.72
C LEU A 353 11.05 7.50 -0.58
N SER A 354 11.93 8.49 -0.72
CA SER A 354 12.88 8.86 0.31
C SER A 354 12.23 9.45 1.56
N ASP A 355 11.13 10.17 1.39
CA ASP A 355 10.41 10.76 2.52
C ASP A 355 9.75 9.66 3.36
N LEU A 356 9.26 8.60 2.71
CA LEU A 356 8.74 7.41 3.39
C LEU A 356 9.81 6.75 4.24
N MET A 357 10.99 6.48 3.66
CA MET A 357 12.09 5.90 4.43
C MET A 357 12.46 6.74 5.64
N ARG A 358 12.55 8.06 5.48
CA ARG A 358 12.89 8.95 6.59
C ARG A 358 11.84 8.99 7.69
N TYR A 359 10.57 8.90 7.33
CA TYR A 359 9.46 9.03 8.27
C TYR A 359 9.13 7.72 8.99
N TYR A 360 9.18 6.58 8.28
CA TYR A 360 8.74 5.29 8.81
C TYR A 360 9.87 4.37 9.26
N CYS A 361 11.13 4.67 8.91
CA CYS A 361 12.24 3.88 9.43
C CYS A 361 12.38 4.10 10.95
N PRO A 362 12.55 3.03 11.75
CA PRO A 362 12.76 3.18 13.19
C PRO A 362 13.92 4.13 13.50
N PRO A 363 13.79 5.04 14.49
CA PRO A 363 14.84 6.01 14.81
C PRO A 363 16.21 5.38 15.08
N ALA A 364 16.22 4.24 15.78
CA ALA A 364 17.43 3.47 16.08
C ALA A 364 18.17 3.01 14.80
N LEU A 365 17.42 2.69 13.75
CA LEU A 365 17.96 2.21 12.47
C LEU A 365 18.24 3.36 11.50
N SER A 366 17.51 4.47 11.59
CA SER A 366 17.71 5.66 10.76
C SER A 366 19.12 6.26 10.89
N LEU A 367 19.77 6.06 12.04
CA LEU A 367 21.11 6.56 12.35
C LEU A 367 22.23 5.62 11.87
N LEU A 368 21.90 4.40 11.47
CA LEU A 368 22.90 3.45 10.99
C LEU A 368 23.53 3.98 9.69
N PRO A 369 24.86 3.89 9.54
CA PRO A 369 25.57 4.42 8.37
C PRO A 369 24.93 4.08 7.01
N PRO A 370 24.55 2.82 6.70
CA PRO A 370 23.97 2.50 5.40
C PRO A 370 22.60 3.15 5.16
N ILE A 371 21.81 3.39 6.20
CA ILE A 371 20.48 4.03 6.09
C ILE A 371 20.64 5.54 6.08
N LYS A 372 21.52 6.09 6.90
CA LYS A 372 21.83 7.52 6.95
C LYS A 372 22.42 8.01 5.63
N GLU A 373 23.44 7.34 5.10
CA GLU A 373 24.06 7.65 3.81
C GLU A 373 23.05 7.55 2.67
N ALA A 374 22.19 6.51 2.68
CA ALA A 374 21.11 6.38 1.73
C ALA A 374 20.14 7.57 1.82
N CYS A 375 19.67 7.93 3.02
CA CYS A 375 18.78 9.07 3.25
C CYS A 375 19.39 10.42 2.80
N GLU A 376 20.68 10.64 3.05
CA GLU A 376 21.41 11.84 2.61
C GLU A 376 21.52 11.89 1.08
N ALA A 377 21.93 10.79 0.45
CA ALA A 377 21.96 10.64 -1.01
C ALA A 377 20.59 10.87 -1.63
N PHE A 378 19.53 10.39 -0.97
CA PHE A 378 18.16 10.59 -1.41
C PHE A 378 17.69 12.05 -1.28
N GLY A 379 18.11 12.76 -0.22
CA GLY A 379 17.80 14.19 -0.05
C GLY A 379 18.39 15.03 -1.18
N ILE A 380 19.65 14.77 -1.54
CA ILE A 380 20.32 15.44 -2.67
C ILE A 380 19.59 15.13 -3.98
N MET A 381 19.23 13.86 -4.20
CA MET A 381 18.53 13.42 -5.41
C MET A 381 17.12 14.01 -5.53
N LYS A 382 16.35 14.05 -4.44
CA LYS A 382 15.04 14.71 -4.38
C LYS A 382 15.15 16.17 -4.80
N ASN A 383 16.12 16.89 -4.24
CA ASN A 383 16.32 18.30 -4.56
C ASN A 383 16.70 18.47 -6.04
N ASN A 384 17.62 17.66 -6.56
CA ASN A 384 17.99 17.70 -7.97
C ASN A 384 16.81 17.39 -8.89
N TYR A 385 15.98 16.39 -8.54
CA TYR A 385 14.79 16.02 -9.30
C TYR A 385 13.73 17.14 -9.29
N LEU A 386 13.47 17.76 -8.14
CA LEU A 386 12.52 18.86 -8.02
C LEU A 386 13.02 20.12 -8.73
N THR A 387 14.30 20.46 -8.62
CA THR A 387 14.92 21.57 -9.35
C THR A 387 14.80 21.37 -10.86
N HIS A 388 15.09 20.15 -11.34
CA HIS A 388 14.96 19.83 -12.76
C HIS A 388 13.49 19.93 -13.24
N LEU A 389 12.54 19.43 -12.45
CA LEU A 389 11.11 19.60 -12.73
C LEU A 389 10.68 21.07 -12.82
N ASN A 390 11.19 21.93 -11.92
CA ASN A 390 10.91 23.36 -11.94
C ASN A 390 11.50 24.04 -13.16
N GLU A 391 12.72 23.67 -13.59
CA GLU A 391 13.33 24.18 -14.82
C GLU A 391 12.54 23.78 -16.08
N VAL A 392 12.06 22.54 -16.13
CA VAL A 392 11.29 22.01 -17.27
C VAL A 392 9.91 22.65 -17.35
N HIS A 393 9.20 22.78 -16.23
CA HIS A 393 7.91 23.48 -16.20
C HIS A 393 8.06 24.98 -16.50
N SER A 394 9.14 25.62 -16.06
CA SER A 394 9.44 27.02 -16.41
C SER A 394 9.66 27.16 -17.91
N ARG A 395 10.37 26.23 -18.56
CA ARG A 395 10.57 26.22 -20.02
C ARG A 395 9.28 25.96 -20.81
N CYS A 396 8.37 25.11 -20.29
CA CYS A 396 7.05 24.92 -20.90
C CYS A 396 6.14 26.15 -20.76
N ALA A 397 6.23 26.90 -19.67
CA ALA A 397 5.47 28.15 -19.49
C ALA A 397 5.91 29.26 -20.48
N TYR A 398 7.18 29.25 -20.90
CA TYR A 398 7.65 30.15 -21.96
C TYR A 398 7.21 29.75 -23.37
N PHE A 399 6.79 28.49 -23.59
CA PHE A 399 6.25 28.05 -24.89
C PHE A 399 4.76 28.36 -25.08
N THR A 400 4.00 28.55 -23.99
CA THR A 400 2.58 28.96 -24.06
C THR A 400 2.38 30.47 -24.22
N LEU A 401 3.45 31.27 -24.25
CA LEU A 401 3.41 32.70 -24.55
C LEU A 401 3.87 33.04 -25.98
N PHE A 402 4.26 32.03 -26.77
CA PHE A 402 4.62 32.18 -28.19
C PHE A 402 4.04 31.04 -29.05
N THR A 403 2.72 30.89 -28.99
CA THR A 403 1.83 30.34 -30.05
C THR A 403 0.45 30.90 -29.79
#